data_AF-D7DP79-F1
#
_entry.id   AF-D7DP79-F1
#
_cell.length_a   1.000
_cell.length_b   1.000
_cell.length_c   1.000
_cell.angle_alpha   90.00
_cell.angle_beta   90.00
_cell.angle_gamma   90.00
#
_symmetry.space_group_name_H-M   'P 1'
#
loop_
_entity.id
_entity.type
_entity.pdbx_description
1 polymer ?
#
loop_
_entity_poly.entity_id
_entity_poly.type
_entity_poly.pdbx_seq_one_letter_code
_entity_poly.pdbx_strand_id
1 'polypeptide(L)' 'MAEYNACMEAFERLCEDVNADKKSAIDQSDYWLFELGFRSAIEELLNIADAGTQTKEFVSPRFQMLADKILQARYH' A
#
# COMPACT_ATOMS: atom_id res chain seq x y z
N MET A 1 -1.52 -0.45 27.80
CA MET A 1 -2.26 -1.11 26.70
C MET A 1 -1.49 -0.82 25.44
N ALA A 2 -1.01 -1.82 24.72
CA ALA A 2 -0.38 -1.56 23.42
C ALA A 2 -1.47 -1.00 22.50
N GLU A 3 -1.23 0.19 21.93
CA GLU A 3 -2.14 0.77 20.94
C GLU A 3 -2.29 -0.19 19.75
N TYR A 4 -3.52 -0.31 19.28
CA TYR A 4 -3.82 -1.12 18.10
C TYR A 4 -3.16 -0.52 16.85
N ASN A 5 -2.31 -1.29 16.18
CA ASN A 5 -1.63 -0.88 14.94
C ASN A 5 -2.08 -1.78 13.77
N ALA A 6 -3.05 -1.30 13.00
CA ALA A 6 -3.59 -2.02 11.84
C ALA A 6 -2.55 -2.28 10.73
N CYS A 7 -1.53 -1.43 10.61
CA CYS A 7 -0.48 -1.60 9.62
C CYS A 7 0.45 -2.77 9.99
N MET A 8 0.76 -2.91 11.28
CA MET A 8 1.51 -4.07 11.81
C MET A 8 0.71 -5.36 11.61
N GLU A 9 -0.58 -5.39 11.93
CA GLU A 9 -1.41 -6.58 11.74
C GLU A 9 -1.48 -7.01 10.26
N ALA A 10 -1.59 -6.06 9.33
CA ALA A 10 -1.57 -6.35 7.90
C ALA A 10 -0.20 -6.90 7.44
N PHE A 11 0.89 -6.39 8.02
CA PHE A 11 2.24 -6.86 7.72
C PHE A 11 2.51 -8.25 8.30
N GLU A 12 2.05 -8.54 9.51
CA GLU A 12 2.16 -9.87 10.13
C GLU A 12 1.44 -10.94 9.29
N ARG A 13 0.22 -10.66 8.82
CA ARG A 13 -0.51 -11.55 7.90
C ARG A 13 0.25 -11.76 6.59
N LEU A 14 0.84 -10.69 6.03
CA LEU A 14 1.66 -10.80 4.82
C LEU A 14 2.88 -11.71 5.06
N CYS A 15 3.53 -11.59 6.21
CA CYS A 15 4.66 -12.45 6.59
C CYS A 15 4.20 -13.91 6.70
N GLU A 16 3.06 -14.18 7.34
CA GLU A 16 2.49 -15.53 7.44
C GLU A 16 2.21 -16.13 6.05
N ASP A 17 1.55 -15.38 5.17
CA ASP A 17 1.20 -15.82 3.82
C ASP A 17 2.44 -16.10 2.95
N VAL A 18 3.43 -15.21 2.98
CA VAL A 18 4.65 -15.33 2.15
C VAL A 18 5.57 -16.43 2.69
N ASN A 19 5.76 -16.50 4.01
CA ASN A 19 6.64 -17.47 4.63
C ASN A 19 6.05 -18.90 4.57
N ALA A 20 4.73 -19.05 4.40
CA ALA A 20 4.09 -20.33 4.16
C ALA A 20 4.48 -21.00 2.83
N ASP A 21 4.81 -20.22 1.79
CA ASP A 21 5.22 -20.72 0.46
C ASP A 21 6.71 -21.17 0.42
N LYS A 22 7.48 -20.99 1.52
CA LYS A 22 8.89 -21.42 1.70
C LYS A 22 9.92 -20.98 0.64
N LYS A 23 9.52 -20.20 -0.36
CA LYS A 23 10.39 -19.67 -1.43
C LYS A 23 10.95 -18.29 -1.14
N SER A 24 10.32 -17.57 -0.21
CA SER A 24 10.73 -16.23 0.22
C SER A 24 10.54 -16.12 1.72
N ALA A 25 11.41 -15.37 2.37
CA ALA A 25 11.27 -14.99 3.77
C ALA A 25 11.13 -13.46 3.83
N ILE A 26 10.09 -12.97 4.48
CA ILE A 26 9.98 -11.58 4.92
C ILE A 26 10.24 -11.58 6.42
N ASP A 27 11.19 -10.75 6.85
CA ASP A 27 11.57 -10.63 8.25
C ASP A 27 10.79 -9.50 8.91
N GLN A 28 10.58 -9.59 10.22
CA GLN A 28 9.92 -8.51 10.96
C GLN A 28 10.66 -7.16 10.86
N SER A 29 11.97 -7.19 10.59
CA SER A 29 12.76 -5.97 10.32
C SER A 29 12.30 -5.21 9.08
N ASP A 30 11.60 -5.86 8.15
CA ASP A 30 11.11 -5.25 6.91
C ASP A 30 9.83 -4.42 7.14
N TYR A 31 9.25 -4.45 8.35
CA TYR A 31 8.04 -3.70 8.70
C TYR A 31 8.14 -2.22 8.34
N TRP A 32 9.27 -1.58 8.68
CA TRP A 32 9.44 -0.15 8.41
C TRP A 32 9.49 0.18 6.92
N LEU A 33 10.02 -0.73 6.09
CA LEU A 33 10.00 -0.58 4.64
C LEU A 33 8.60 -0.74 4.07
N PHE A 34 7.84 -1.72 4.59
CA PHE A 34 6.44 -1.90 4.25
C PHE A 34 5.61 -0.66 4.60
N GLU A 35 5.74 -0.16 5.82
CA GLU A 35 5.00 1.00 6.30
C GLU A 35 5.37 2.26 5.49
N LEU A 36 6.66 2.47 5.22
CA LEU A 36 7.12 3.59 4.38
C LEU A 36 6.51 3.51 2.98
N GLY A 37 6.58 2.35 2.33
CA GLY A 37 6.00 2.15 1.00
C GLY A 37 4.48 2.39 0.99
N PHE A 38 3.78 1.95 2.04
CA PHE A 38 2.35 2.20 2.19
C PHE A 38 2.04 3.69 2.34
N ARG A 39 2.76 4.41 3.21
CA ARG A 39 2.57 5.87 3.41
C ARG A 39 2.83 6.65 2.13
N SER A 40 3.91 6.33 1.42
CA SER A 40 4.22 6.95 0.13
C SER A 40 3.15 6.66 -0.93
N ALA A 41 2.57 5.46 -0.95
CA ALA A 41 1.48 5.15 -1.87
C ALA A 41 0.21 5.96 -1.57
N ILE A 42 -0.11 6.18 -0.29
CA ILE A 42 -1.25 7.02 0.11
C ILE A 42 -1.01 8.48 -0.26
N GLU A 43 0.18 9.01 0.00
CA GLU A 43 0.53 10.39 -0.38
C GLU A 43 0.39 10.62 -1.89
N GLU A 44 0.85 9.66 -2.71
CA GLU A 44 0.70 9.75 -4.15
C GLU A 44 -0.78 9.67 -4.60
N LEU A 45 -1.61 8.86 -3.95
CA LEU A 45 -3.06 8.85 -4.23
C LEU A 45 -3.72 10.20 -3.90
N LEU A 46 -3.30 10.87 -2.82
CA LEU A 46 -3.78 12.21 -2.46
C LEU A 46 -3.32 13.23 -3.51
N ASN A 47 -2.06 13.16 -3.95
CA ASN A 47 -1.54 14.01 -5.02
C ASN A 47 -2.33 13.83 -6.32
N ILE A 48 -2.68 12.59 -6.70
CA ILE A 48 -3.51 12.31 -7.87
C ILE A 48 -4.91 12.91 -7.70
N ALA A 49 -5.50 12.82 -6.51
CA ALA A 49 -6.81 13.41 -6.22
C ALA A 49 -6.79 14.93 -6.41
N ASP A 50 -5.74 15.60 -5.90
CA ASP A 50 -5.59 17.05 -5.98
C ASP A 50 -5.26 17.50 -7.41
N ALA A 51 -4.22 16.91 -8.03
CA ALA A 51 -3.75 17.28 -9.37
C ALA A 51 -4.72 16.86 -10.48
N GLY A 52 -5.51 15.79 -10.28
CA GLY A 52 -6.45 15.25 -11.26
C GLY A 52 -5.77 14.54 -12.42
N THR A 53 -4.48 14.24 -12.30
CA THR A 53 -3.71 13.47 -13.27
C THR A 53 -2.78 12.55 -12.52
N GLN A 54 -2.42 11.42 -13.15
CA GLN A 54 -1.45 10.48 -12.62
C GLN A 54 -0.19 10.54 -13.50
N THR A 55 0.95 10.83 -12.88
CA THR A 55 2.24 10.90 -13.58
C THR A 55 2.88 9.54 -13.79
N LYS A 56 2.61 8.58 -12.88
CA LYS A 56 3.17 7.23 -12.95
C LYS A 56 2.20 6.20 -12.36
N GLU A 57 2.10 5.05 -13.02
CA GLU A 57 1.29 3.92 -12.55
C GLU A 57 1.89 3.26 -11.30
N PHE A 58 1.00 2.80 -10.41
CA PHE A 58 1.38 1.97 -9.27
C PHE A 58 1.65 0.54 -9.74
N VAL A 59 2.74 -0.04 -9.28
CA VAL A 59 3.04 -1.47 -9.50
C VAL A 59 2.02 -2.36 -8.77
N SER A 60 1.50 -1.89 -7.63
CA SER A 60 0.43 -2.58 -6.90
C SER A 60 -0.90 -2.44 -7.65
N PRO A 61 -1.52 -3.56 -8.11
CA PRO A 61 -2.79 -3.51 -8.82
C PRO A 61 -3.91 -2.85 -8.00
N ARG A 62 -3.88 -3.03 -6.67
CA ARG A 62 -4.88 -2.47 -5.77
C ARG A 62 -4.75 -0.94 -5.68
N PHE A 63 -3.53 -0.41 -5.60
CA PHE A 63 -3.32 1.04 -5.59
C PHE A 63 -3.61 1.67 -6.95
N GLN A 64 -3.28 0.99 -8.05
CA GLN A 64 -3.63 1.47 -9.38
C GLN A 64 -5.16 1.55 -9.56
N MET A 65 -5.89 0.52 -9.15
CA MET A 65 -7.36 0.55 -9.18
C MET A 65 -7.95 1.71 -8.35
N LEU A 66 -7.32 2.10 -7.24
CA LEU A 66 -7.76 3.25 -6.46
C LEU A 66 -7.47 4.57 -7.19
N ALA A 67 -6.29 4.72 -7.79
CA ALA A 67 -5.94 5.88 -8.62
C ALA A 67 -6.94 6.05 -9.78
N ASP A 68 -7.24 4.96 -10.50
CA ASP A 68 -8.20 4.97 -11.60
C ASP A 68 -9.59 5.43 -11.13
N LYS A 69 -10.05 4.95 -9.97
CA LYS A 69 -11.34 5.36 -9.39
C LYS A 69 -11.36 6.85 -9.01
N ILE A 70 -10.28 7.35 -8.43
CA ILE A 70 -10.15 8.78 -8.07
C ILE A 70 -10.26 9.63 -9.34
N LEU A 71 -9.53 9.25 -10.39
CA LEU A 71 -9.55 9.96 -11.67
C LEU A 71 -10.93 9.89 -12.33
N GLN A 72 -11.56 8.71 -12.38
CA GLN A 72 -12.91 8.53 -12.93
C GLN A 72 -13.97 9.36 -12.19
N ALA A 73 -13.91 9.40 -10.87
CA ALA A 73 -14.86 10.15 -10.04
C ALA A 73 -14.80 11.67 -10.30
N ARG A 74 -13.71 12.19 -10.85
CA ARG A 74 -13.56 13.61 -11.18
C ARG A 74 -14.19 13.98 -12.53
N TYR A 75 -14.40 13.02 -13.42
CA TYR A 75 -15.07 13.22 -14.70
C TYR A 75 -16.60 13.12 -14.61
N HIS A 76 -17.14 12.73 -13.44
CA HIS A 76 -18.56 12.68 -13.12
C HIS A 76 -18.95 13.82 -12.16
#